data_AF-A0A8S9WNR0-F1
#
_entry.id   AF-A0A8S9WNR0-F1
#
_cell.length_a   1.000
_cell.length_b   1.000
_cell.length_c   1.000
_cell.angle_alpha   90.00
_cell.angle_beta   90.00
_cell.angle_gamma   90.00
#
_symmetry.space_group_name_H-M   'P 1'
#
loop_
_entity.id
_entity.type
_entity.pdbx_description
1 polymer ?
#
loop_
_entity_poly.entity_id
_entity_poly.type
_entity_poly.pdbx_seq_one_letter_code
_entity_poly.pdbx_strand_id
1 'polypeptide(L)'
;MSYHIESVRLESFLHWPLDKPAGIKLAKAGFYYTQFSDRVKCNFCGIVLGKWREFDQPLEEHRRWSPSCLFVEDPELTDNVADLAEGCGDDDFAGLSQSKPPAGLNTFDGRRATFRRWPKVLHHLVNDLCSAGFHYSGQQGDIVYCYACEGGIQDWELQDDPWTVHARKYEECPHVLNVKGSAFVASAKKYQHECTWL
;
A
#
# COMPACT_ATOMS: atom_id res chain seq x y z
N MET A 1 23.94 -4.70 -5.80
CA MET A 1 22.57 -4.29 -5.48
C MET A 1 22.38 -4.42 -3.98
N SER A 2 21.75 -3.43 -3.35
CA SER A 2 21.47 -3.45 -1.91
C SER A 2 20.03 -3.90 -1.71
N TYR A 3 19.79 -4.92 -0.86
CA TYR A 3 18.49 -5.56 -0.67
C TYR A 3 17.80 -5.15 0.64
N HIS A 4 18.16 -3.98 1.18
CA HIS A 4 17.50 -3.41 2.36
C HIS A 4 16.07 -2.92 2.06
N ILE A 5 15.73 -2.62 0.80
CA ILE A 5 14.39 -2.26 0.34
C ILE A 5 13.58 -3.49 -0.08
N GLU A 6 12.35 -3.64 0.43
CA GLU A 6 11.47 -4.80 0.16
C GLU A 6 11.10 -4.96 -1.30
N SER A 7 10.67 -3.89 -1.98
CA SER A 7 10.35 -3.92 -3.41
C SER A 7 11.52 -4.41 -4.26
N VAL A 8 12.76 -4.03 -3.93
CA VAL A 8 13.98 -4.53 -4.60
C VAL A 8 14.20 -6.03 -4.32
N ARG A 9 13.88 -6.51 -3.10
CA ARG A 9 13.87 -7.95 -2.82
C ARG A 9 12.81 -8.66 -3.65
N LEU A 10 11.60 -8.10 -3.76
CA LEU A 10 10.51 -8.68 -4.53
C LEU A 10 10.84 -8.79 -6.02
N GLU A 11 11.46 -7.77 -6.61
CA GLU A 11 11.90 -7.79 -8.01
C GLU A 11 12.83 -8.97 -8.32
N SER A 12 13.63 -9.41 -7.34
CA SER A 12 14.49 -10.59 -7.53
C SER A 12 13.69 -11.87 -7.80
N PHE A 13 12.41 -11.94 -7.47
CA PHE A 13 11.57 -13.12 -7.67
C PHE A 13 10.93 -13.23 -9.06
N LEU A 14 11.31 -12.39 -10.03
CA LEU A 14 10.77 -12.42 -11.40
C LEU A 14 10.81 -13.82 -12.06
N HIS A 15 11.80 -14.66 -11.71
CA HIS A 15 11.96 -16.02 -12.21
C HIS A 15 11.96 -17.07 -11.10
N TRP A 16 11.23 -16.80 -10.01
CA TRP A 16 11.07 -17.75 -8.92
C TRP A 16 10.38 -19.04 -9.42
N PRO A 17 10.93 -20.23 -9.16
CA PRO A 17 10.46 -21.47 -9.79
C PRO A 17 9.28 -22.15 -9.08
N LEU A 18 8.81 -21.64 -7.93
CA LEU A 18 7.73 -22.24 -7.14
C LEU A 18 6.53 -21.31 -7.05
N ASP A 19 5.32 -21.86 -7.08
CA ASP A 19 4.10 -21.08 -6.80
C ASP A 19 4.00 -20.70 -5.31
N LYS A 20 4.48 -21.60 -4.42
CA LYS A 20 4.44 -21.44 -2.97
C LYS A 20 5.76 -21.90 -2.33
N PRO A 21 6.28 -21.17 -1.32
CA PRO A 21 5.81 -19.86 -0.88
C PRO A 21 6.03 -18.79 -1.98
N ALA A 22 5.08 -17.86 -2.09
CA ALA A 22 5.13 -16.81 -3.09
C ALA A 22 6.28 -15.83 -2.82
N GLY A 23 6.91 -15.31 -3.87
CA GLY A 23 8.02 -14.35 -3.78
C GLY A 23 7.74 -13.15 -2.87
N ILE A 24 6.51 -12.66 -2.85
CA ILE A 24 6.08 -11.58 -1.95
C ILE A 24 6.21 -11.96 -0.46
N LYS A 25 5.85 -13.18 -0.07
CA LYS A 25 5.99 -13.65 1.32
C LYS A 25 7.47 -13.81 1.70
N LEU A 26 8.30 -14.24 0.75
CA LEU A 26 9.75 -14.38 0.93
C LEU A 26 10.44 -13.01 1.07
N ALA A 27 10.08 -12.05 0.21
CA ALA A 27 10.58 -10.67 0.25
C ALA A 27 10.23 -9.95 1.56
N LYS A 28 8.98 -10.09 2.01
CA LYS A 28 8.50 -9.60 3.32
C LYS A 28 9.26 -10.21 4.50
N ALA A 29 9.64 -11.48 4.41
CA ALA A 29 10.46 -12.15 5.43
C ALA A 29 11.96 -11.78 5.36
N GLY A 30 12.34 -10.77 4.57
CA GLY A 30 13.70 -10.25 4.48
C GLY A 30 14.58 -10.98 3.46
N PHE A 31 14.01 -11.85 2.63
CA PHE A 31 14.75 -12.66 1.67
C PHE A 31 14.73 -12.09 0.24
N TYR A 32 15.81 -12.29 -0.50
CA TYR A 32 15.86 -12.12 -1.96
C TYR A 32 16.24 -13.43 -2.64
N TYR A 33 15.79 -13.64 -3.87
CA TYR A 33 16.08 -14.84 -4.64
C TYR A 33 17.51 -14.83 -5.18
N THR A 34 18.23 -15.94 -4.98
CA THR A 34 19.61 -16.10 -5.45
C THR A 34 19.73 -16.43 -6.94
N GLN A 35 18.61 -16.53 -7.67
CA GLN A 35 18.54 -16.97 -9.07
C GLN A 35 18.99 -18.43 -9.30
N PHE A 36 19.06 -19.23 -8.23
CA PHE A 36 19.47 -20.63 -8.32
C PHE A 36 18.54 -21.55 -7.53
N SER A 37 17.90 -22.49 -8.23
CA SER A 37 16.94 -23.43 -7.64
C SER A 37 15.88 -22.68 -6.84
N ASP A 38 15.48 -23.16 -5.67
CA ASP A 38 14.56 -22.47 -4.77
C ASP A 38 15.30 -21.77 -3.61
N ARG A 39 16.53 -21.31 -3.85
CA ARG A 39 17.34 -20.73 -2.78
C ARG A 39 17.14 -19.24 -2.64
N VAL A 40 16.83 -18.81 -1.41
CA VAL A 40 16.69 -17.40 -1.05
C VAL A 40 17.70 -17.02 0.03
N LYS A 41 18.13 -15.76 0.06
CA LYS A 41 19.12 -15.25 1.01
C LYS A 41 18.59 -14.04 1.77
N CYS A 42 18.77 -14.02 3.08
CA CYS A 42 18.41 -12.86 3.89
C CYS A 42 19.42 -11.72 3.67
N ASN A 43 18.93 -10.50 3.48
CA ASN A 43 19.81 -9.32 3.37
C ASN A 43 20.56 -9.02 4.69
N PHE A 44 19.90 -9.22 5.83
CA PHE A 44 20.36 -8.71 7.13
C PHE A 44 21.30 -9.67 7.88
N CYS A 45 21.00 -10.97 7.89
CA CYS A 45 21.88 -11.97 8.52
C CYS A 45 22.66 -12.83 7.52
N GLY A 46 22.33 -12.76 6.23
CA GLY A 46 23.00 -13.53 5.19
C GLY A 46 22.65 -15.03 5.13
N ILE A 47 21.72 -15.54 5.96
CA ILE A 47 21.30 -16.95 5.90
C ILE A 47 20.71 -17.28 4.53
N VAL A 48 21.00 -18.48 4.02
CA VAL A 48 20.45 -19.02 2.78
C VAL A 48 19.56 -20.21 3.09
N LEU A 49 18.30 -20.13 2.65
CA LEU A 49 17.30 -21.20 2.81
C LEU A 49 16.81 -21.69 1.45
N GLY A 50 16.35 -22.93 1.39
CA GLY A 50 15.82 -23.60 0.19
C GLY A 50 15.19 -24.94 0.55
N LYS A 51 14.78 -25.72 -0.45
CA LYS A 51 13.90 -26.89 -0.31
C LYS A 51 12.54 -26.54 0.32
N TRP A 52 11.95 -25.45 -0.13
CA TRP A 52 10.68 -24.92 0.36
C TRP A 52 9.51 -25.85 0.04
N ARG A 53 8.57 -25.94 0.97
CA ARG A 53 7.31 -26.67 0.84
C ARG A 53 6.14 -25.70 0.82
N GLU A 54 5.01 -26.18 0.33
CA GLU A 54 3.78 -25.39 0.17
C GLU A 54 3.33 -24.68 1.46
N PHE A 55 3.54 -25.31 2.62
CA PHE A 55 3.07 -24.82 3.92
C PHE A 55 4.15 -24.12 4.74
N ASP A 56 5.37 -24.01 4.24
CA ASP A 56 6.45 -23.35 4.95
C ASP A 56 6.16 -21.84 5.05
N GLN A 57 6.22 -21.30 6.27
CA GLN A 57 6.07 -19.87 6.51
C GLN A 57 7.45 -19.21 6.50
N PRO A 58 7.76 -18.32 5.52
CA PRO A 58 9.10 -17.77 5.36
C PRO A 58 9.69 -17.13 6.61
N LEU A 59 8.91 -16.33 7.33
CA LEU A 59 9.38 -15.65 8.54
C LEU A 59 9.61 -16.62 9.72
N GLU A 60 8.79 -17.67 9.83
CA GLU A 60 8.97 -18.69 10.87
C GLU A 60 10.21 -19.53 10.62
N GLU A 61 10.44 -19.95 9.37
CA GLU A 61 11.66 -20.65 8.97
C GLU A 61 12.90 -19.74 9.13
N HIS A 62 12.78 -18.44 8.82
CA HIS A 62 13.84 -17.47 9.10
C HIS A 62 14.20 -17.46 10.60
N ARG A 63 13.20 -17.32 11.49
CA ARG A 63 13.40 -17.34 12.94
C ARG A 63 13.96 -18.67 13.44
N ARG A 64 13.52 -19.78 12.86
CA ARG A 64 13.98 -21.13 13.23
C ARG A 64 15.46 -21.33 12.95
N TRP A 65 15.94 -20.88 11.78
CA TRP A 65 17.30 -21.15 11.32
C TRP A 65 18.29 -20.01 11.60
N SER A 66 17.80 -18.79 11.84
CA SER A 66 18.62 -17.63 12.23
C SER A 66 17.89 -16.80 13.31
N PRO A 67 17.73 -17.34 14.53
CA PRO A 67 17.00 -16.66 15.59
C PRO A 67 17.64 -15.34 16.01
N SER A 68 18.97 -15.20 15.86
CA SER A 68 19.73 -13.99 16.17
C SER A 68 19.88 -13.02 15.00
N CYS A 69 19.07 -13.17 13.96
CA CYS A 69 19.01 -12.19 12.88
C CYS A 69 18.38 -10.90 13.42
N LEU A 70 19.07 -9.77 13.29
CA LEU A 70 18.56 -8.47 13.77
C LEU A 70 17.20 -8.13 13.14
N PHE A 71 16.97 -8.50 11.87
CA PHE A 71 15.66 -8.32 11.22
C PHE A 71 14.55 -9.17 11.85
N VAL A 72 14.87 -10.33 12.44
CA VAL A 72 13.89 -11.20 13.11
C VAL A 72 13.67 -10.78 14.55
N GLU A 73 14.74 -10.38 15.25
CA GLU A 73 14.69 -9.96 16.65
C GLU A 73 14.08 -8.58 16.82
N ASP A 74 14.58 -7.60 16.04
CA ASP A 74 14.18 -6.20 16.12
C ASP A 74 14.33 -5.49 14.75
N PRO A 75 13.34 -5.63 13.85
CA PRO A 75 13.39 -5.04 12.53
C PRO A 75 13.58 -3.52 12.52
N GLU A 76 13.18 -2.80 13.57
CA GLU A 76 13.30 -1.34 13.67
C GLU A 76 14.77 -0.88 13.82
N LEU A 77 15.65 -1.77 14.28
CA LEU A 77 17.09 -1.52 14.39
C LEU A 77 17.86 -1.87 13.11
N THR A 78 17.18 -2.37 12.08
CA THR A 78 17.78 -2.62 10.77
C THR A 78 17.59 -1.44 9.82
N ASP A 79 18.32 -1.42 8.71
CA ASP A 79 18.09 -0.50 7.59
C ASP A 79 16.96 -0.96 6.66
N ASN A 80 16.08 -1.88 7.12
CA ASN A 80 14.99 -2.41 6.32
C ASN A 80 13.99 -1.31 5.93
N VAL A 81 13.79 -1.13 4.64
CA VAL A 81 12.71 -0.31 4.08
C VAL A 81 11.61 -1.27 3.64
N ALA A 82 10.65 -1.50 4.53
CA ALA A 82 9.42 -2.22 4.20
C ALA A 82 8.60 -1.39 3.21
N ASP A 83 7.99 -2.05 2.22
CA ASP A 83 6.97 -1.36 1.43
C ASP A 83 5.81 -1.07 2.41
N LEU A 84 5.27 0.16 2.41
CA LEU A 84 4.23 0.62 3.35
C LEU A 84 2.84 -0.04 3.13
N ALA A 85 2.83 -1.30 2.69
CA ALA A 85 1.67 -2.12 2.40
C ALA A 85 1.51 -3.25 3.44
N GLU A 86 1.00 -2.90 4.63
CA GLU A 86 0.48 -3.88 5.59
C GLU A 86 -1.03 -3.62 5.83
N GLY A 87 -1.92 -4.61 5.75
CA GLY A 87 -1.68 -6.05 5.90
C GLY A 87 -2.67 -6.98 5.20
N CYS A 88 -2.17 -8.18 4.92
CA CYS A 88 -2.96 -9.39 4.81
C CYS A 88 -2.83 -10.15 6.13
N GLY A 89 -3.94 -10.30 6.86
CA GLY A 89 -4.09 -11.34 7.86
C GLY A 89 -5.31 -12.14 7.47
N ASP A 90 -5.10 -13.39 7.06
CA ASP A 90 -6.13 -14.41 7.01
C ASP A 90 -6.44 -14.90 8.44
N ASP A 91 -7.73 -14.77 8.77
CA ASP A 91 -8.56 -15.54 9.71
C ASP A 91 -8.28 -15.49 11.23
N ASP A 92 -8.97 -14.60 11.94
CA ASP A 92 -9.75 -15.01 13.14
C ASP A 92 -10.89 -14.03 13.45
N PHE A 93 -12.11 -14.57 13.46
CA PHE A 93 -13.37 -13.91 13.78
C PHE A 93 -13.55 -13.86 15.30
N ALA A 94 -13.26 -12.74 15.95
CA ALA A 94 -13.85 -12.36 17.23
C ALA A 94 -13.66 -10.86 17.54
N GLY A 95 -14.73 -10.10 17.32
CA GLY A 95 -15.07 -8.82 17.93
C GLY A 95 -13.97 -7.95 18.56
N LEU A 96 -13.58 -6.89 17.86
CA LEU A 96 -13.29 -5.61 18.51
C LEU A 96 -14.05 -4.48 17.79
N SER A 97 -15.06 -4.02 18.52
CA SER A 97 -15.74 -2.73 18.48
C SER A 97 -15.06 -1.65 17.65
N GLN A 98 -15.90 -0.98 16.85
CA GLN A 98 -15.71 0.33 16.24
C GLN A 98 -14.74 1.21 17.04
N SER A 99 -13.48 1.27 16.63
CA SER A 99 -12.59 2.32 17.09
C SER A 99 -12.84 3.55 16.23
N LYS A 100 -13.29 4.60 16.91
CA LYS A 100 -13.32 6.01 16.50
C LYS A 100 -12.36 6.31 15.33
N PRO A 101 -12.78 7.03 14.28
CA PRO A 101 -11.89 7.40 13.18
C PRO A 101 -10.60 8.02 13.74
N PRO A 102 -9.42 7.75 13.16
CA PRO A 102 -8.17 8.28 13.67
C PRO A 102 -8.29 9.80 13.82
N ALA A 103 -7.99 10.32 15.01
CA ALA A 103 -7.80 11.75 15.17
C ALA A 103 -6.67 12.20 14.22
N GLY A 104 -6.81 13.35 13.56
CA GLY A 104 -5.76 13.89 12.68
C GLY A 104 -5.95 13.66 11.17
N LEU A 105 -7.17 13.64 10.65
CA LEU A 105 -7.47 13.56 9.20
C LEU A 105 -6.93 14.75 8.38
N ASN A 106 -6.50 15.82 9.04
CA ASN A 106 -5.75 16.91 8.41
C ASN A 106 -4.33 16.51 7.99
N THR A 107 -3.77 15.44 8.56
CA THR A 107 -2.44 14.91 8.21
C THR A 107 -2.52 13.84 7.12
N PHE A 108 -1.45 13.70 6.34
CA PHE A 108 -1.34 12.65 5.33
C PHE A 108 -1.45 11.25 5.96
N ASP A 109 -0.67 10.99 7.01
CA ASP A 109 -0.64 9.67 7.68
C ASP A 109 -1.98 9.33 8.34
N GLY A 110 -2.67 10.31 8.93
CA GLY A 110 -4.00 10.13 9.50
C GLY A 110 -5.03 9.71 8.46
N ARG A 111 -4.96 10.27 7.24
CA ARG A 111 -5.81 9.84 6.11
C ARG A 111 -5.41 8.45 5.61
N ARG A 112 -4.11 8.18 5.42
CA ARG A 112 -3.62 6.87 4.95
C ARG A 112 -4.07 5.73 5.85
N ALA A 113 -4.11 5.95 7.17
CA ALA A 113 -4.56 4.97 8.14
C ALA A 113 -6.03 4.53 7.96
N THR A 114 -6.86 5.29 7.24
CA THR A 114 -8.27 4.95 6.97
C THR A 114 -8.42 3.89 5.87
N PHE A 115 -7.46 3.76 4.96
CA PHE A 115 -7.56 2.90 3.76
C PHE A 115 -7.34 1.40 4.02
N ARG A 116 -7.41 0.94 5.28
CA ARG A 116 -7.20 -0.48 5.65
C ARG A 116 -8.13 -1.46 4.93
N ARG A 117 -9.35 -1.04 4.60
CA ARG A 117 -10.38 -1.85 3.94
C ARG A 117 -10.67 -1.41 2.50
N TRP A 118 -9.80 -0.58 1.93
CA TRP A 118 -9.92 -0.08 0.55
C TRP A 118 -9.86 -1.24 -0.47
N PRO A 119 -10.54 -1.16 -1.63
CA PRO A 119 -10.47 -2.21 -2.64
C PRO A 119 -9.03 -2.39 -3.15
N LYS A 120 -8.51 -3.62 -3.05
CA LYS A 120 -7.13 -3.96 -3.43
C LYS A 120 -6.75 -3.52 -4.83
N VAL A 121 -7.68 -3.62 -5.78
CA VAL A 121 -7.46 -3.24 -7.18
C VAL A 121 -7.19 -1.73 -7.34
N LEU A 122 -7.65 -0.91 -6.39
CA LEU A 122 -7.48 0.55 -6.36
C LEU A 122 -6.39 1.00 -5.37
N HIS A 123 -5.63 0.08 -4.77
CA HIS A 123 -4.63 0.44 -3.74
C HIS A 123 -3.54 1.38 -4.25
N HIS A 124 -3.19 1.34 -5.54
CA HIS A 124 -2.20 2.24 -6.12
C HIS A 124 -2.61 3.72 -6.02
N LEU A 125 -3.91 4.01 -5.96
CA LEU A 125 -4.43 5.37 -5.82
C LEU A 125 -4.33 5.93 -4.39
N VAL A 126 -4.06 5.11 -3.37
CA VAL A 126 -4.16 5.53 -1.96
C VAL A 126 -3.26 6.73 -1.64
N ASN A 127 -2.02 6.74 -2.14
CA ASN A 127 -1.11 7.86 -1.89
C ASN A 127 -1.57 9.15 -2.57
N ASP A 128 -2.12 9.06 -3.78
CA ASP A 128 -2.64 10.20 -4.53
C ASP A 128 -3.96 10.71 -3.92
N LEU A 129 -4.83 9.81 -3.48
CA LEU A 129 -6.05 10.10 -2.72
C LEU A 129 -5.69 10.86 -1.43
N CYS A 130 -4.74 10.34 -0.65
CA CYS A 130 -4.28 11.00 0.57
C CYS A 130 -3.69 12.38 0.28
N SER A 131 -2.88 12.51 -0.77
CA SER A 131 -2.29 13.79 -1.20
C SER A 131 -3.37 14.80 -1.61
N ALA A 132 -4.39 14.35 -2.35
CA ALA A 132 -5.56 15.12 -2.76
C ALA A 132 -6.53 15.44 -1.61
N GLY A 133 -6.20 15.03 -0.38
CA GLY A 133 -6.94 15.37 0.83
C GLY A 133 -8.02 14.37 1.21
N PHE A 134 -8.05 13.20 0.59
CA PHE A 134 -9.08 12.18 0.82
C PHE A 134 -8.72 11.19 1.91
N HIS A 135 -9.73 10.81 2.69
CA HIS A 135 -9.72 9.66 3.59
C HIS A 135 -10.86 8.72 3.24
N TYR A 136 -10.68 7.42 3.48
CA TYR A 136 -11.69 6.41 3.23
C TYR A 136 -12.81 6.47 4.26
N SER A 137 -14.05 6.27 3.81
CA SER A 137 -15.23 6.19 4.67
C SER A 137 -15.18 5.03 5.67
N GLY A 138 -14.38 3.99 5.41
CA GLY A 138 -14.29 2.78 6.21
C GLY A 138 -15.48 1.82 6.03
N GLN A 139 -16.39 2.12 5.11
CA GLN A 139 -17.55 1.31 4.73
C GLN A 139 -17.27 0.52 3.45
N GLN A 140 -18.07 -0.51 3.15
CA GLN A 140 -17.92 -1.30 1.92
C GLN A 140 -17.97 -0.41 0.66
N GLY A 141 -17.09 -0.68 -0.31
CA GLY A 141 -16.98 0.09 -1.54
C GLY A 141 -15.74 0.99 -1.55
N ASP A 142 -15.78 2.04 -2.35
CA ASP A 142 -14.65 2.93 -2.65
C ASP A 142 -14.95 4.40 -2.31
N ILE A 143 -15.83 4.65 -1.35
CA ILE A 143 -16.22 6.01 -0.99
C ILE A 143 -15.14 6.68 -0.14
N VAL A 144 -14.66 7.84 -0.60
CA VAL A 144 -13.70 8.69 0.12
C VAL A 144 -14.27 10.09 0.36
N TYR A 145 -13.81 10.76 1.42
CA TYR A 145 -14.21 12.12 1.79
C TYR A 145 -13.01 13.03 1.93
N CYS A 146 -13.12 14.27 1.44
CA CYS A 146 -12.09 15.27 1.67
C CYS A 146 -12.11 15.77 3.12
N TYR A 147 -10.95 15.90 3.75
CA TYR A 147 -10.87 16.44 5.13
C TYR A 147 -11.22 17.94 5.22
N ALA A 148 -11.12 18.69 4.10
CA ALA A 148 -11.21 20.14 4.09
C ALA A 148 -12.57 20.67 3.62
N CYS A 149 -13.17 20.06 2.60
CA CYS A 149 -14.49 20.44 2.09
C CYS A 149 -15.59 19.42 2.41
N GLU A 150 -15.25 18.29 3.04
CA GLU A 150 -16.16 17.19 3.37
C GLU A 150 -16.83 16.53 2.14
N GLY A 151 -16.41 16.88 0.92
CA GLY A 151 -16.93 16.35 -0.32
C GLY A 151 -16.63 14.85 -0.50
N GLY A 152 -17.65 14.08 -0.89
CA GLY A 152 -17.60 12.63 -1.09
C GLY A 152 -17.48 12.20 -2.56
N ILE A 153 -16.58 11.26 -2.84
CA ILE A 153 -16.34 10.69 -4.18
C ILE A 153 -16.30 9.17 -4.09
N GLN A 154 -16.92 8.51 -5.06
CA GLN A 154 -17.05 7.06 -5.19
C GLN A 154 -16.96 6.69 -6.68
N ASP A 155 -17.00 5.39 -6.99
CA ASP A 155 -16.94 4.86 -8.36
C ASP A 155 -15.59 5.19 -9.05
N TRP A 156 -14.49 4.96 -8.33
CA TRP A 156 -13.12 5.23 -8.79
C TRP A 156 -12.63 4.21 -9.82
N GLU A 157 -12.09 4.71 -10.92
CA GLU A 157 -11.42 3.92 -11.94
C GLU A 157 -9.91 3.84 -11.72
N LEU A 158 -9.26 2.80 -12.25
CA LEU A 158 -7.80 2.59 -12.11
C LEU A 158 -6.97 3.75 -12.67
N GLN A 159 -7.50 4.46 -13.65
CA GLN A 159 -6.84 5.57 -14.34
C GLN A 159 -7.23 6.96 -13.82
N ASP A 160 -8.13 7.05 -12.84
CA ASP A 160 -8.55 8.34 -12.32
C ASP A 160 -7.39 9.06 -11.62
N ASP A 161 -7.25 10.36 -11.87
CA ASP A 161 -6.39 11.24 -11.09
C ASP A 161 -7.21 11.90 -9.96
N PRO A 162 -6.95 11.59 -8.68
CA PRO A 162 -7.69 12.13 -7.55
C PRO A 162 -7.74 13.65 -7.50
N TRP A 163 -6.68 14.34 -7.92
CA TRP A 163 -6.67 15.81 -7.95
C TRP A 163 -7.63 16.37 -9.00
N THR A 164 -7.62 15.81 -10.20
CA THR A 164 -8.49 16.23 -11.30
C THR A 164 -9.96 15.97 -10.97
N VAL A 165 -10.28 14.78 -10.45
CA VAL A 165 -11.65 14.41 -10.05
C VAL A 165 -12.13 15.33 -8.91
N HIS A 166 -11.28 15.61 -7.92
CA HIS A 166 -11.59 16.50 -6.81
C HIS A 166 -11.88 17.94 -7.28
N ALA A 167 -10.96 18.51 -8.07
CA ALA A 167 -11.10 19.87 -8.59
C ALA A 167 -12.35 20.03 -9.48
N ARG A 168 -12.69 18.98 -10.23
CA ARG A 168 -13.88 18.96 -11.08
C ARG A 168 -15.18 18.96 -10.26
N LYS A 169 -15.23 18.23 -9.15
CA LYS A 169 -16.46 18.04 -8.36
C LYS A 169 -16.66 19.10 -7.28
N TYR A 170 -15.57 19.61 -6.69
CA TYR A 170 -15.56 20.55 -5.57
C TYR A 170 -14.58 21.70 -5.82
N GLU A 171 -14.97 22.61 -6.69
CA GLU A 171 -14.12 23.68 -7.24
C GLU A 171 -13.65 24.69 -6.20
N GLU A 172 -14.45 24.88 -5.15
CA GLU A 172 -14.18 25.81 -4.06
C GLU A 172 -13.47 25.12 -2.89
N CYS A 173 -13.04 23.87 -3.05
CA CYS A 173 -12.34 23.15 -1.99
C CYS A 173 -11.06 23.90 -1.57
N PRO A 174 -10.94 24.31 -0.29
CA PRO A 174 -9.77 25.05 0.17
C PRO A 174 -8.46 24.27 -0.01
N HIS A 175 -8.48 22.95 0.16
CA HIS A 175 -7.29 22.11 -0.03
C HIS A 175 -6.81 22.13 -1.49
N VAL A 176 -7.72 21.97 -2.44
CA VAL A 176 -7.38 22.00 -3.87
C VAL A 176 -6.87 23.37 -4.29
N LEU A 177 -7.56 24.44 -3.89
CA LEU A 177 -7.15 25.81 -4.18
C LEU A 177 -5.77 26.13 -3.60
N ASN A 178 -5.49 25.70 -2.37
CA ASN A 178 -4.21 25.96 -1.71
C ASN A 178 -3.04 25.18 -2.31
N VAL A 179 -3.26 23.93 -2.75
CA VAL A 179 -2.17 23.07 -3.24
C VAL A 179 -1.97 23.15 -4.75
N LYS A 180 -3.06 23.22 -5.54
CA LYS A 180 -3.00 23.20 -7.01
C LYS A 180 -3.31 24.55 -7.67
N GLY A 181 -3.97 25.47 -6.95
CA GLY A 181 -4.32 26.79 -7.45
C GLY A 181 -5.56 26.83 -8.34
N SER A 182 -6.10 28.04 -8.54
CA SER A 182 -7.33 28.28 -9.31
C SER A 182 -7.21 27.96 -10.81
N ALA A 183 -6.01 28.09 -11.39
CA ALA A 183 -5.75 27.74 -12.79
C ALA A 183 -5.93 26.24 -13.05
N PHE A 184 -5.47 25.39 -12.12
CA PHE A 184 -5.69 23.95 -12.19
C PHE A 184 -7.19 23.62 -12.14
N VAL A 185 -7.91 24.19 -11.17
CA VAL A 185 -9.37 24.01 -11.06
C VAL A 185 -10.09 24.40 -12.34
N ALA A 186 -9.75 25.53 -12.94
CA ALA A 186 -10.33 25.98 -14.20
C ALA A 186 -10.05 25.01 -15.37
N SER A 187 -8.88 24.37 -15.40
CA SER A 187 -8.52 23.38 -16.43
C SER A 187 -9.27 22.05 -16.27
N ALA A 188 -9.46 21.57 -15.03
CA ALA A 188 -10.12 20.30 -14.73
C ALA A 188 -11.59 20.27 -15.21
N LYS A 189 -12.23 21.45 -15.30
CA LYS A 189 -13.59 21.63 -15.85
C LYS A 189 -13.71 21.42 -17.35
N LYS A 190 -12.67 21.74 -18.12
CA LYS A 190 -12.78 21.79 -19.60
C LYS A 190 -13.09 20.42 -20.23
N TYR A 191 -12.86 19.32 -19.51
CA TYR A 191 -13.13 17.95 -19.94
C TYR A 191 -14.59 17.49 -19.74
N GLN A 192 -15.51 18.36 -19.32
CA GLN A 192 -16.93 18.01 -19.12
C GLN A 192 -17.75 17.93 -20.44
N HIS A 193 -17.19 18.40 -21.56
CA HIS A 193 -17.98 18.63 -22.79
C HIS A 193 -17.74 17.66 -23.96
N GLU A 194 -16.88 16.64 -23.84
CA GLU A 194 -16.57 15.74 -24.98
C GLU A 194 -17.19 14.33 -24.88
N CYS A 195 -18.04 14.05 -23.89
CA CYS A 195 -18.77 12.78 -23.81
C CYS A 195 -20.30 13.00 -23.85
N THR A 196 -20.81 13.55 -24.95
CA THR A 196 -22.18 13.26 -25.39
C THR A 196 -22.09 12.14 -26.42
N TRP A 197 -22.48 10.93 -26.02
CA TRP A 197 -22.59 9.76 -26.90
C TRP A 197 -23.45 10.09 -28.12
N LEU A 198 -22.83 10.04 -29.31
CA LEU A 198 -23.50 9.65 -30.57
C LEU A 198 -23.38 8.13 -30.72
#